data_AF-A0A967LF99-F1
#
_entry.id   AF-A0A967LF99-F1
#
_cell.length_a   1.000
_cell.length_b   1.000
_cell.length_c   1.000
_cell.angle_alpha   90.00
_cell.angle_beta   90.00
_cell.angle_gamma   90.00
#
_symmetry.space_group_name_H-M   'P 1'
#
loop_
_entity.id
_entity.type
_entity.pdbx_description
1 polymer ?
#
loop_
_entity_poly.entity_id
_entity_poly.type
_entity_poly.pdbx_seq_one_letter_code
_entity_poly.pdbx_strand_id
1 'polypeptide(L)'
;QLGKEDVENIDKDLGFELCRKDNIATIVLGSFTRAGEVFATDVKILDVKSKELVRSAIAKGDGVASIFRSQIDELSGEISRELGVSD
;
A
#
# COMPACT_ATOMS: atom_id res chain seq x y z
N GLN A 1 -19.37 1.73 23.15
CA GLN A 1 -18.19 1.18 22.48
C GLN A 1 -17.90 2.07 21.27
N LEU A 2 -16.68 2.60 21.10
CA LEU A 2 -16.33 3.53 20.01
C LEU A 2 -15.90 2.75 18.74
N GLY A 3 -16.76 1.85 18.28
CA GLY A 3 -16.59 1.11 17.02
C GLY A 3 -17.84 1.27 16.17
N LYS A 4 -17.68 1.28 14.84
CA LYS A 4 -18.83 1.20 13.93
C LYS A 4 -19.30 -0.26 13.92
N GLU A 5 -20.51 -0.50 14.42
CA GLU A 5 -21.12 -1.84 14.44
C GLU A 5 -21.48 -2.28 13.00
N ASP A 6 -21.61 -3.59 12.78
CA ASP A 6 -21.98 -4.20 11.49
C ASP A 6 -21.04 -3.91 10.30
N VAL A 7 -19.74 -3.75 10.55
CA VAL A 7 -18.73 -3.63 9.50
C VAL A 7 -17.97 -4.95 9.36
N GLU A 8 -18.29 -5.73 8.32
CA GLU A 8 -17.52 -6.93 7.98
C GLU A 8 -16.19 -6.61 7.28
N ASN A 9 -16.17 -5.55 6.47
CA ASN A 9 -14.99 -5.15 5.70
C ASN A 9 -14.78 -3.63 5.75
N ILE A 10 -13.53 -3.20 5.87
CA ILE A 10 -13.16 -1.79 5.74
C ILE A 10 -13.15 -1.45 4.25
N ASP A 11 -14.19 -0.76 3.79
CA ASP A 11 -14.21 -0.21 2.44
C ASP A 11 -13.25 0.98 2.31
N LYS A 12 -13.08 1.46 1.07
CA LYS A 12 -12.18 2.58 0.75
C LYS A 12 -12.49 3.82 1.58
N ASP A 13 -13.76 4.21 1.67
CA ASP A 13 -14.15 5.48 2.32
C ASP A 13 -13.99 5.40 3.84
N LEU A 14 -14.34 4.25 4.42
CA LEU A 14 -14.12 3.97 5.83
C LEU A 14 -12.63 3.93 6.17
N GLY A 15 -11.79 3.34 5.32
CA GLY A 15 -10.33 3.34 5.51
C GLY A 15 -9.76 4.76 5.59
N PHE A 16 -10.15 5.63 4.67
CA PHE A 16 -9.78 7.04 4.72
C PHE A 16 -10.31 7.77 5.96
N GLU A 17 -11.53 7.46 6.41
CA GLU A 17 -12.12 8.04 7.62
C GLU A 17 -11.33 7.66 8.87
N LEU A 18 -10.98 6.37 9.01
CA LEU A 18 -10.18 5.87 10.12
C LEU A 18 -8.80 6.50 10.15
N CYS A 19 -8.12 6.59 8.99
CA CYS A 19 -6.83 7.27 8.91
C CYS A 19 -6.91 8.74 9.35
N ARG A 20 -7.97 9.48 8.97
CA ARG A 20 -8.16 10.87 9.44
C ARG A 20 -8.37 10.95 10.94
N LYS A 21 -9.13 10.03 11.52
CA LYS A 21 -9.38 9.97 12.98
C LYS A 21 -8.09 9.74 13.78
N ASP A 22 -7.15 9.00 13.20
CA ASP A 22 -5.88 8.64 13.84
C ASP A 22 -4.71 9.55 13.42
N ASN A 23 -4.98 10.69 12.77
CA ASN A 23 -3.96 11.63 12.24
C ASN A 23 -2.94 10.97 11.29
N ILE A 24 -3.35 9.95 10.55
CA ILE A 24 -2.55 9.31 9.51
C ILE A 24 -2.68 10.13 8.22
N ALA A 25 -1.55 10.58 7.67
CA ALA A 25 -1.50 11.42 6.47
C ALA A 25 -1.54 10.62 5.15
N THR A 26 -1.09 9.37 5.18
CA THR A 26 -0.83 8.58 3.97
C THR A 26 -1.35 7.15 4.12
N ILE A 27 -1.93 6.60 3.06
CA ILE A 27 -2.26 5.17 2.93
C ILE A 27 -1.36 4.54 1.87
N VAL A 28 -0.79 3.39 2.19
CA VAL A 28 -0.08 2.54 1.22
C VAL A 28 -0.96 1.34 0.90
N LEU A 29 -1.32 1.18 -0.37
CA LEU A 29 -2.05 0.00 -0.86
C LEU A 29 -1.12 -0.86 -1.71
N GLY A 30 -0.97 -2.13 -1.36
CA GLY A 30 -0.25 -3.11 -2.17
C GLY A 30 -1.20 -4.04 -2.92
N SER A 31 -0.87 -4.37 -4.16
CA SER A 31 -1.45 -5.50 -4.89
C SER A 31 -0.36 -6.29 -5.59
N PHE A 32 -0.68 -7.52 -5.97
CA PHE A 32 0.19 -8.32 -6.81
C PHE A 32 -0.60 -8.94 -7.96
N THR A 33 0.08 -9.15 -9.07
CA THR A 33 -0.45 -9.77 -10.28
C THR A 33 0.47 -10.91 -10.70
N ARG A 34 -0.11 -12.02 -11.16
CA ARG A 34 0.62 -13.15 -11.74
C ARG A 34 0.31 -13.27 -13.23
N ALA A 35 1.34 -13.39 -14.04
CA ALA A 35 1.25 -13.67 -15.48
C ALA A 35 2.22 -14.81 -15.84
N GLY A 36 1.70 -16.04 -15.97
CA GLY A 36 2.54 -17.22 -16.09
C GLY A 36 3.43 -17.40 -14.86
N GLU A 37 4.74 -17.36 -15.07
CA GLU A 37 5.74 -17.44 -14.00
C GLU A 37 6.20 -16.07 -13.49
N VAL A 38 5.75 -14.98 -14.09
CA VAL A 38 6.09 -13.62 -13.64
C VAL A 38 5.10 -13.18 -12.56
N PHE A 39 5.63 -12.69 -11.45
CA PHE A 39 4.89 -12.01 -10.40
C PHE A 39 5.31 -10.56 -10.36
N ALA A 40 4.34 -9.65 -10.39
CA ALA A 40 4.56 -8.22 -10.21
C ALA A 40 3.79 -7.75 -8.99
N THR A 41 4.44 -6.99 -8.11
CA THR A 41 3.83 -6.35 -6.95
C THR A 41 3.82 -4.85 -7.19
N ASP A 42 2.67 -4.21 -7.08
CA ASP A 42 2.49 -2.77 -7.17
C ASP A 42 2.09 -2.19 -5.83
N VAL A 43 2.59 -0.99 -5.54
CA VAL A 43 2.20 -0.20 -4.37
C VAL A 43 1.74 1.17 -4.80
N LYS A 44 0.71 1.68 -4.14
CA LYS A 44 0.13 3.01 -4.37
C LYS A 44 0.11 3.78 -3.07
N ILE A 45 0.64 5.00 -3.12
CA ILE A 45 0.68 5.93 -2.00
C ILE A 45 -0.42 6.96 -2.22
N LEU A 46 -1.38 7.01 -1.30
CA LEU A 46 -2.55 7.87 -1.36
C LEU A 46 -2.48 8.92 -0.25
N ASP A 47 -2.79 10.17 -0.58
CA ASP A 47 -2.96 11.23 0.40
C ASP A 47 -4.33 11.06 1.08
N VAL A 48 -4.36 11.05 2.41
CA VAL A 48 -5.58 10.77 3.18
C VAL A 48 -6.60 11.91 3.10
N LYS A 49 -6.13 13.15 2.87
CA LYS A 49 -6.97 14.35 2.84
C LYS A 49 -7.65 14.51 1.48
N SER A 50 -6.91 14.41 0.38
CA SER A 50 -7.43 14.55 -0.98
C SER A 50 -7.95 13.23 -1.57
N LYS A 51 -7.54 12.09 -1.02
CA LYS A 51 -7.74 10.73 -1.57
C LYS A 51 -7.04 10.51 -2.92
N GLU A 52 -6.14 11.40 -3.31
CA GLU A 52 -5.44 11.35 -4.59
C GLU A 52 -4.22 10.42 -4.52
N LEU A 53 -3.86 9.87 -5.69
CA LEU A 53 -2.61 9.14 -5.86
C LEU A 53 -1.44 10.12 -5.81
N VAL A 54 -0.61 9.98 -4.80
CA VAL A 54 0.63 10.73 -4.65
C VAL A 54 1.70 10.09 -5.53
N ARG A 55 1.92 8.79 -5.37
CA ARG A 55 2.94 8.01 -6.10
C ARG A 55 2.55 6.54 -6.22
N SER A 56 3.26 5.84 -7.08
CA SER A 56 3.17 4.39 -7.21
C SER A 56 4.50 3.80 -7.62
N ALA A 57 4.77 2.60 -7.14
CA ALA A 57 5.97 1.83 -7.41
C ALA A 57 5.59 0.40 -7.82
N ILE A 58 6.46 -0.25 -8.60
CA ILE A 58 6.22 -1.62 -9.07
C ILE A 58 7.53 -2.38 -9.16
N ALA A 59 7.52 -3.60 -8.61
CA ALA A 59 8.62 -4.54 -8.70
C ALA A 59 8.11 -5.85 -9.32
N LYS A 60 8.98 -6.59 -9.99
CA LYS A 60 8.61 -7.86 -10.64
C LYS A 60 9.74 -8.88 -10.56
N GLY A 61 9.37 -10.15 -10.67
CA GLY A 61 10.33 -11.24 -10.71
C GLY A 61 9.68 -12.58 -11.04
N ASP A 62 10.53 -13.57 -11.26
CA ASP A 62 10.09 -14.91 -11.63
C ASP A 62 9.82 -15.77 -10.39
N GLY A 63 8.69 -16.47 -10.43
CA GLY A 63 8.19 -17.31 -9.36
C GLY A 63 7.67 -16.52 -8.15
N VAL A 64 6.77 -17.14 -7.38
CA VAL A 64 6.15 -16.52 -6.19
C VAL A 64 7.19 -16.11 -5.14
N ALA A 65 8.31 -16.84 -5.08
CA ALA A 65 9.40 -16.55 -4.15
C ALA A 65 10.08 -15.19 -4.43
N SER A 66 9.98 -14.65 -5.64
CA SER A 66 10.54 -13.33 -5.95
C SER A 66 9.89 -12.19 -5.16
N ILE A 67 8.62 -12.34 -4.76
CA ILE A 67 7.91 -11.36 -3.93
C ILE A 67 8.69 -11.10 -2.64
N PHE A 68 8.99 -12.18 -1.90
CA PHE A 68 9.70 -12.08 -0.63
C PHE A 68 11.22 -11.96 -0.79
N ARG A 69 11.80 -12.49 -1.87
CA ARG A 69 13.25 -12.46 -2.07
C ARG A 69 13.77 -11.06 -2.41
N SER A 70 12.98 -10.25 -3.10
CA SER A 70 13.44 -8.93 -3.55
C SER A 70 12.35 -7.86 -3.62
N GLN A 71 11.14 -8.19 -4.09
CA GLN A 71 10.16 -7.15 -4.41
C GLN A 71 9.71 -6.36 -3.19
N ILE A 72 9.48 -7.01 -2.04
CA ILE A 72 9.07 -6.31 -0.81
C ILE A 72 10.15 -5.33 -0.34
N ASP A 73 11.42 -5.73 -0.35
CA ASP A 73 12.53 -4.88 0.11
C ASP A 73 12.74 -3.69 -0.84
N GLU A 74 12.67 -3.93 -2.15
CA GLU A 74 12.74 -2.90 -3.19
C GLU A 74 11.64 -1.85 -3.01
N LEU A 75 10.38 -2.30 -2.94
CA LEU A 75 9.21 -1.44 -2.79
C LEU A 75 9.23 -0.69 -1.45
N SER A 76 9.63 -1.34 -0.37
CA SER A 76 9.76 -0.70 0.95
C SER A 76 10.81 0.41 0.94
N GLY A 77 11.94 0.17 0.25
CA GLY A 77 12.96 1.19 0.04
C GLY A 77 12.45 2.36 -0.80
N GLU A 78 11.69 2.10 -1.86
CA GLU A 78 11.07 3.15 -2.68
C GLU A 78 10.09 3.99 -1.88
N ILE A 79 9.15 3.37 -1.17
CA ILE A 79 8.18 4.06 -0.30
C ILE A 79 8.91 4.91 0.75
N SER A 80 9.95 4.37 1.39
CA SER A 80 10.65 5.08 2.46
C SER A 80 11.36 6.33 1.97
N ARG A 81 12.00 6.25 0.79
CA ARG A 81 12.63 7.40 0.13
C ARG A 81 11.59 8.44 -0.31
N GLU A 82 10.47 7.99 -0.87
CA GLU A 82 9.42 8.89 -1.35
C GLU A 82 8.70 9.62 -0.22
N LEU A 83 8.50 8.97 0.92
CA LEU A 83 7.89 9.57 2.10
C LEU A 83 8.87 10.35 2.98
N GLY A 84 10.18 10.34 2.65
CA GLY A 84 11.22 11.01 3.44
C GLY A 84 11.35 10.44 4.86
N VAL A 85 11.09 9.14 5.03
CA VAL A 85 11.22 8.41 6.31
C VAL A 85 12.50 7.59 6.41
N SER A 86 13.27 7.49 5.32
CA SER A 86 14.65 6.99 5.35
C SER A 86 15.62 8.13 5.64
N ASP A 87 16.53 7.93 6.60
CA ASP A 87 17.68 8.82 6.87
C ASP A 87 18.56 9.06 5.63
#